data_AF-A0AAV4ZNK9-F1
#
_entry.id   AF-A0AAV4ZNK9-F1
#
_cell.length_a   1.000
_cell.length_b   1.000
_cell.length_c   1.000
_cell.angle_alpha   90.00
_cell.angle_beta   90.00
_cell.angle_gamma   90.00
#
_symmetry.space_group_name_H-M   'P 1'
#
loop_
_entity.id
_entity.type
_entity.pdbx_description
1 polymer ?
#
loop_
_entity_poly.entity_id
_entity_poly.type
_entity_poly.pdbx_seq_one_letter_code
_entity_poly.pdbx_strand_id
1 'polypeptide(L)'
;MFDLDATLDLLDTPALPEEDAVVWAPRDRGHGRAALAAALDDGLLSEEVDAILAGRRVVEAFPVRRGETPPAYATRAVAEMMAAYLR
;
A
#
# COMPACT_ATOMS: atom_id res chain seq x y z
N MET A 1 29.86 -48.96 5.66
CA MET A 1 29.68 -48.50 4.27
C MET A 1 28.22 -48.10 4.19
N PHE A 2 27.91 -46.83 4.47
CA PHE A 2 26.53 -46.35 4.53
C PHE A 2 26.13 -45.86 3.14
N ASP A 3 25.01 -46.38 2.66
CA ASP A 3 24.32 -46.05 1.42
C ASP A 3 24.04 -44.55 1.31
N LEU A 4 24.31 -43.97 0.14
CA LEU A 4 24.21 -42.55 -0.19
C LEU A 4 23.29 -42.36 -1.41
N ASP A 5 22.12 -42.99 -1.42
CA ASP A 5 21.22 -42.97 -2.59
C ASP A 5 19.74 -42.66 -2.27
N ALA A 6 19.48 -42.00 -1.14
CA ALA A 6 18.12 -41.57 -0.77
C ALA A 6 18.03 -40.07 -0.43
N THR A 7 18.87 -39.24 -1.07
CA THR A 7 18.78 -37.79 -0.97
C THR A 7 17.84 -37.24 -2.05
N LEU A 8 16.56 -37.21 -1.69
CA LEU A 8 15.66 -36.09 -1.97
C LEU A 8 15.42 -35.77 -3.45
N ASP A 9 14.61 -36.64 -4.04
CA ASP A 9 13.66 -36.36 -5.11
C ASP A 9 12.57 -35.36 -4.62
N LEU A 10 12.99 -34.13 -4.28
CA LEU A 10 12.11 -33.07 -3.77
C LEU A 10 12.62 -31.67 -4.14
N LEU A 11 12.90 -31.46 -5.43
CA LEU A 11 13.05 -30.13 -6.01
C LEU A 11 12.06 -29.90 -7.16
N ASP A 12 10.83 -30.40 -7.00
CA ASP A 12 9.68 -29.83 -7.69
C ASP A 12 9.15 -28.70 -6.79
N THR A 13 9.90 -27.61 -6.75
CA THR A 13 9.48 -26.37 -6.11
C THR A 13 8.34 -25.82 -6.97
N PRO A 14 7.06 -25.83 -6.55
CA PRO A 14 6.09 -25.01 -7.25
C PRO A 14 6.60 -23.58 -7.15
N ALA A 15 6.75 -22.92 -8.29
CA ALA A 15 7.03 -21.50 -8.37
C ALA A 15 5.97 -20.76 -7.57
N LEU A 16 6.31 -20.44 -6.33
CA LEU A 16 5.54 -19.51 -5.53
C LEU A 16 5.63 -18.15 -6.25
N PRO A 17 4.51 -17.46 -6.53
CA PRO A 17 4.57 -16.05 -6.91
C PRO A 17 4.97 -15.23 -5.67
N GLU A 18 6.25 -15.26 -5.30
CA GLU A 18 6.84 -14.61 -4.12
C GLU A 18 7.17 -13.14 -4.38
N GLU A 19 6.33 -12.41 -5.11
CA GLU A 19 6.51 -10.95 -5.26
C GLU A 19 5.28 -10.13 -4.86
N ASP A 20 4.10 -10.74 -4.68
CA ASP A 20 2.86 -9.96 -4.47
C ASP A 20 2.28 -10.00 -3.05
N ALA A 21 2.80 -10.83 -2.12
CA ALA A 21 2.13 -11.09 -0.84
C ALA A 21 2.95 -10.76 0.42
N VAL A 22 4.13 -10.16 0.30
CA VAL A 22 5.00 -9.92 1.46
C VAL A 22 4.91 -8.44 1.88
N VAL A 23 4.29 -8.20 3.05
CA VAL A 23 4.25 -6.95 3.85
C VAL A 23 3.06 -5.97 3.66
N TRP A 24 1.81 -6.42 3.62
CA TRP A 24 0.63 -5.53 3.87
C TRP A 24 0.43 -5.19 5.36
N ALA A 25 1.49 -4.70 5.99
CA ALA A 25 1.63 -4.51 7.43
C ALA A 25 0.96 -3.20 7.93
N PRO A 26 0.66 -3.07 9.24
CA PRO A 26 0.07 -1.91 9.94
C PRO A 26 0.49 -0.48 9.50
N ARG A 27 1.62 -0.34 8.82
CA ARG A 27 2.10 0.91 8.22
C ARG A 27 1.11 1.48 7.21
N ASP A 28 0.45 0.66 6.39
CA ASP A 28 -0.52 1.16 5.40
C ASP A 28 -1.73 1.82 6.06
N ARG A 29 -2.16 1.31 7.23
CA ARG A 29 -3.19 1.97 8.04
C ARG A 29 -2.71 3.31 8.60
N GLY A 30 -1.44 3.42 8.97
CA GLY A 30 -0.83 4.67 9.43
C GLY A 30 -0.75 5.74 8.36
N HIS A 31 -0.30 5.36 7.15
CA HIS A 31 -0.22 6.24 5.98
C HIS A 31 -1.61 6.71 5.54
N GLY A 32 -2.55 5.78 5.35
CA GLY A 32 -3.92 6.12 4.95
C GLY A 32 -4.62 7.03 5.97
N ARG A 33 -4.45 6.77 7.27
CA ARG A 33 -5.02 7.63 8.32
C ARG A 33 -4.39 9.03 8.33
N ALA A 34 -3.07 9.12 8.17
CA ALA A 34 -2.38 10.41 8.13
C ALA A 34 -2.83 11.25 6.93
N ALA A 35 -2.99 10.63 5.76
CA ALA A 35 -3.49 11.31 4.56
C ALA A 35 -4.95 11.75 4.70
N LEU A 36 -5.83 10.92 5.26
CA LEU A 36 -7.22 11.31 5.53
C LEU A 36 -7.31 12.49 6.51
N ALA A 37 -6.56 12.44 7.60
CA ALA A 37 -6.54 13.54 8.57
C ALA A 37 -6.04 14.84 7.92
N ALA A 38 -4.94 14.77 7.16
CA ALA A 38 -4.39 15.93 6.46
C ALA A 38 -5.35 16.49 5.39
N ALA A 39 -6.07 15.63 4.65
CA ALA A 39 -7.04 16.07 3.66
C ALA A 39 -8.18 16.89 4.29
N LEU A 40 -8.71 16.40 5.42
CA LEU A 40 -9.76 17.10 6.16
C LEU A 40 -9.25 18.39 6.78
N ASP A 41 -8.02 18.40 7.31
CA ASP A 41 -7.37 19.60 7.84
C ASP A 41 -7.11 20.66 6.75
N ASP A 42 -6.78 20.22 5.52
CA ASP A 42 -6.58 21.08 4.35
C ASP A 42 -7.91 21.54 3.69
N GLY A 43 -9.05 21.09 4.21
CA GLY A 43 -10.38 21.59 3.86
C GLY A 43 -11.16 20.76 2.85
N LEU A 44 -10.69 19.58 2.46
CA LEU A 44 -11.53 18.61 1.73
C LEU A 44 -12.65 18.10 2.62
N LEU A 45 -13.86 18.01 2.07
CA LEU A 45 -14.98 17.39 2.76
C LEU A 45 -14.89 15.87 2.67
N SER A 46 -15.49 15.16 3.64
CA SER A 46 -15.45 13.69 3.67
C SER A 46 -16.08 13.08 2.40
N GLU A 47 -17.17 13.68 1.90
CA GLU A 47 -17.84 13.27 0.68
C GLU A 47 -16.99 13.49 -0.57
N GLU A 48 -16.14 14.52 -0.59
CA GLU A 48 -15.22 14.80 -1.70
C GLU A 48 -14.10 13.78 -1.71
N VAL A 49 -13.55 13.46 -0.53
CA VAL A 49 -12.57 12.39 -0.38
C VAL A 49 -13.15 11.05 -0.83
N ASP A 50 -14.39 10.72 -0.44
CA ASP A 50 -15.06 9.48 -0.87
C ASP A 50 -15.26 9.44 -2.40
N ALA A 51 -15.62 10.57 -3.02
CA ALA A 51 -15.77 10.68 -4.46
C ALA A 51 -14.44 10.49 -5.21
N ILE A 52 -13.37 11.12 -4.73
CA ILE A 52 -12.00 10.98 -5.26
C ILE A 52 -11.52 9.53 -5.16
N LEU A 53 -11.80 8.88 -4.03
CA LEU A 53 -11.35 7.51 -3.77
C LEU A 53 -12.16 6.46 -4.53
N ALA A 54 -13.43 6.75 -4.84
CA ALA A 54 -14.33 5.84 -5.55
C ALA A 54 -14.40 4.44 -4.90
N GLY A 55 -14.46 4.40 -3.57
CA GLY A 55 -14.51 3.17 -2.77
C GLY A 55 -13.15 2.48 -2.54
N ARG A 56 -12.05 3.03 -3.05
CA ARG A 56 -10.69 2.53 -2.78
C ARG A 56 -10.13 3.10 -1.49
N ARG A 57 -9.16 2.41 -0.89
CA ARG A 57 -8.36 3.00 0.19
C ARG A 57 -7.42 4.06 -0.36
N VAL A 58 -7.05 5.03 0.47
CA VAL A 58 -6.09 6.09 0.09
C VAL A 58 -4.78 5.52 -0.43
N VAL A 59 -4.25 4.47 0.19
CA VAL A 59 -3.03 3.77 -0.25
C VAL A 59 -3.17 2.97 -1.55
N GLU A 60 -4.40 2.68 -1.97
CA GLU A 60 -4.69 2.01 -3.25
C GLU A 60 -4.88 3.04 -4.38
N ALA A 61 -5.50 4.18 -4.07
CA ALA A 61 -5.64 5.29 -5.01
C ALA A 61 -4.30 6.02 -5.24
N PHE A 62 -3.52 6.17 -4.17
CA PHE A 62 -2.24 6.87 -4.14
C PHE A 62 -1.20 5.97 -3.44
N PRO A 63 -0.47 5.12 -4.19
CA PRO A 63 0.47 4.16 -3.63
C PRO A 63 1.58 4.80 -2.78
N VAL A 64 1.95 4.14 -1.68
CA VAL A 64 3.05 4.57 -0.78
C VAL A 64 4.40 4.30 -1.46
N ARG A 65 5.33 5.25 -1.39
CA ARG A 65 6.68 5.07 -1.93
C ARG A 65 7.59 4.35 -0.94
N ARG A 66 8.60 3.63 -1.45
CA ARG A 66 9.55 2.89 -0.59
C ARG A 66 10.27 3.85 0.36
N GLY A 67 10.15 3.60 1.67
CA GLY A 67 10.78 4.41 2.72
C GLY A 67 10.06 5.73 3.03
N GLU A 68 8.90 5.97 2.44
CA GLU A 68 8.09 7.16 2.73
C GLU A 68 7.56 7.11 4.18
N THR A 69 7.57 8.25 4.86
CA THR A 69 7.04 8.37 6.23
C THR A 69 5.57 8.78 6.18
N PRO A 70 4.76 8.50 7.21
CA PRO A 70 3.35 8.89 7.21
C PRO A 70 3.08 10.39 6.98
N PRO A 71 3.86 11.34 7.55
CA PRO A 71 3.67 12.75 7.24
C PRO A 71 4.03 13.11 5.79
N ALA A 72 5.14 12.58 5.26
CA ALA A 72 5.56 12.83 3.88
C ALA A 72 4.54 12.28 2.87
N TYR A 73 4.03 11.09 3.15
CA TYR A 73 2.94 10.48 2.40
C TYR A 73 1.68 11.33 2.44
N ALA A 74 1.27 11.80 3.63
CA ALA A 74 0.05 12.59 3.78
C ALA A 74 0.09 13.85 2.92
N THR A 75 1.17 14.64 2.98
CA THR A 75 1.34 15.83 2.15
C THR A 75 1.23 15.52 0.66
N ARG A 76 1.90 14.45 0.19
CA ARG A 76 1.84 14.06 -1.22
C ARG A 76 0.46 13.58 -1.63
N ALA A 77 -0.15 12.71 -0.83
CA ALA A 77 -1.46 12.15 -1.12
C ALA A 77 -2.53 13.24 -1.20
N VAL A 78 -2.50 14.24 -0.32
CA VAL A 78 -3.43 15.39 -0.37
C VAL A 78 -3.22 16.20 -1.65
N ALA A 79 -1.97 16.48 -2.04
CA ALA A 79 -1.69 17.17 -3.30
C ALA A 79 -2.24 16.39 -4.52
N GLU A 80 -2.09 15.07 -4.53
CA GLU A 80 -2.64 14.20 -5.58
C GLU A 80 -4.18 14.13 -5.54
N MET A 81 -4.80 14.15 -4.35
CA MET A 81 -6.26 14.24 -4.18
C MET A 81 -6.82 15.55 -4.74
N MET A 82 -6.20 16.67 -4.39
CA MET A 82 -6.61 17.99 -4.89
C MET A 82 -6.45 18.08 -6.41
N ALA A 83 -5.38 17.52 -6.96
CA ALA A 83 -5.20 17.42 -8.40
C ALA A 83 -6.28 16.55 -9.07
N ALA A 84 -6.73 15.48 -8.41
CA ALA A 84 -7.81 14.62 -8.90
C ALA A 84 -9.18 15.31 -8.80
N TYR A 85 -9.43 16.10 -7.76
CA TYR A 85 -10.69 16.83 -7.56
C TYR A 85 -10.93 17.92 -8.61
N LEU A 86 -9.87 18.60 -9.04
CA LEU A 86 -9.96 19.70 -10.01
C LEU A 86 -10.11 19.24 -11.47
N ARG A 87 -10.17 17.92 -11.72
CA ARG A 87 -10.20 17.33 -13.06
C ARG A 87 -11.58 16.77 -13.41
#